data_AF-A0AAJ7S929-F1
#
_entry.id   AF-A0AAJ7S929-F1
#
_cell.length_a   1.000
_cell.length_b   1.000
_cell.length_c   1.000
_cell.angle_alpha   90.00
_cell.angle_beta   90.00
_cell.angle_gamma   90.00
#
_symmetry.space_group_name_H-M   'P 1'
#
loop_
_entity.id
_entity.type
_entity.pdbx_description
1 polymer ?
#
loop_
_entity_poly.entity_id
_entity_poly.type
_entity_poly.pdbx_seq_one_letter_code
_entity_poly.pdbx_strand_id
1 'polypeptide(L)'
;MEKSWYSVGLVRLILFGLAMSPCWGTRTTPMHKVQFTQKGYIQFLRWELPVPEITEFTFCLWLQSDDLTHPHSMFSYSKDEKERLVRAWIAPRGRSVHLEIGGMRVFETVTEIRENRWYHFCVSWENETGRYGLWINGRVWAHGSSVETIGHAIPKGGDIVVGQEYTDFDKGLEDGIEGAVFGFNLLLASAFEPLHDFGPPFWGHTVAKIPTKRDVEYGTRIFPISKEARERRYADHAVSLPLFLITSRQKADPWRNDVRNEWTEFEKRPLGLQLVKLSYVRCEIGRGSPFIGGSLMLISWTRTPVRVFGGALLKNVGNECGMFPATPEGL
;
A
#
# COMPACT_ATOMS: atom_id res chain seq x y z
N MET A 1 65.59 -50.87 46.84
CA MET A 1 65.74 -49.65 47.66
C MET A 1 64.91 -48.58 46.97
N GLU A 2 63.93 -47.89 47.54
CA GLU A 2 63.39 -47.76 48.89
C GLU A 2 62.03 -47.04 48.76
N LYS A 3 61.24 -47.11 49.81
CA LYS A 3 59.81 -46.77 50.02
C LYS A 3 59.34 -45.35 49.61
N SER A 4 58.08 -45.28 49.15
CA SER A 4 56.94 -44.43 49.61
C SER A 4 57.15 -42.89 49.66
N TRP A 5 56.21 -42.01 49.30
CA TRP A 5 54.94 -41.70 49.97
C TRP A 5 54.04 -40.79 49.09
N TYR A 6 52.74 -40.88 49.33
CA TYR A 6 51.67 -40.08 48.73
C TYR A 6 51.71 -38.61 49.17
N SER A 7 51.34 -37.69 48.27
CA SER A 7 50.85 -36.36 48.65
C SER A 7 49.65 -35.98 47.78
N VAL A 8 48.58 -35.57 48.47
CA VAL A 8 47.25 -35.28 47.95
C VAL A 8 47.25 -33.87 47.37
N GLY A 9 47.07 -33.76 46.05
CA GLY A 9 46.96 -32.48 45.34
C GLY A 9 45.51 -32.11 45.06
N LEU A 10 45.07 -31.00 45.64
CA LEU A 10 43.76 -30.35 45.46
C LEU A 10 43.42 -30.17 43.96
N VAL A 11 42.33 -30.76 43.49
CA VAL A 11 41.74 -30.43 42.17
C VAL A 11 41.04 -29.08 42.31
N ARG A 12 41.62 -28.02 41.73
CA ARG A 12 40.91 -26.76 41.50
C ARG A 12 39.91 -26.97 40.37
N LEU A 13 38.63 -27.15 40.72
CA LEU A 13 37.52 -26.96 39.78
C LEU A 13 37.46 -25.46 39.44
N ILE A 14 38.00 -25.09 38.28
CA ILE A 14 37.72 -23.79 37.66
C ILE A 14 36.31 -23.90 37.08
N LEU A 15 35.32 -23.36 37.80
CA LEU A 15 34.02 -23.05 37.23
C LEU A 15 34.23 -21.95 36.18
N PHE A 16 34.38 -22.35 34.91
CA PHE A 16 34.12 -21.45 33.79
C PHE A 16 32.63 -21.10 33.84
N GLY A 17 32.31 -20.02 34.53
CA GLY A 17 31.04 -19.35 34.33
C GLY A 17 30.97 -18.92 32.88
N LEU A 18 30.27 -19.70 32.05
CA LEU A 18 29.73 -19.22 30.79
C LEU A 18 28.76 -18.10 31.16
N ALA A 19 29.28 -16.88 31.22
CA ALA A 19 28.47 -15.68 31.09
C ALA A 19 27.86 -15.76 29.68
N MET A 20 26.74 -16.45 29.56
CA MET A 20 25.82 -16.30 28.44
C MET A 20 25.24 -14.89 28.59
N SER A 21 25.99 -13.91 28.12
CA SER A 21 25.45 -12.60 27.82
C SER A 21 24.21 -12.85 26.95
N PRO A 22 23.00 -12.46 27.38
CA PRO A 22 21.86 -12.51 26.49
C PRO A 22 22.20 -11.54 25.37
N CYS A 23 22.57 -12.07 24.20
CA CYS A 23 22.75 -11.29 23.01
C CYS A 23 21.34 -10.90 22.54
N TRP A 24 20.69 -10.01 23.29
CA TRP A 24 19.52 -9.26 22.85
C TRP A 24 20.00 -8.11 21.96
N GLY A 25 20.77 -8.45 20.93
CA GLY A 25 20.81 -7.61 19.75
C GLY A 25 19.47 -7.81 19.07
N THR A 26 18.62 -6.78 19.08
CA THR A 26 17.46 -6.73 18.18
C THR A 26 18.00 -6.88 16.77
N ARG A 27 17.97 -8.10 16.22
CA ARG A 27 18.48 -8.41 14.88
C ARG A 27 17.46 -7.85 13.89
N THR A 28 17.47 -6.54 13.70
CA THR A 28 16.72 -5.88 12.65
C THR A 28 17.33 -6.32 11.32
N THR A 29 16.58 -7.13 10.58
CA THR A 29 16.97 -7.52 9.23
C THR A 29 17.01 -6.26 8.35
N PRO A 30 18.12 -5.99 7.65
CA PRO A 30 18.28 -4.76 6.90
C PRO A 30 17.30 -4.66 5.73
N MET A 31 16.82 -3.45 5.47
CA MET A 31 16.10 -3.10 4.23
C MET A 31 17.12 -2.96 3.12
N HIS A 32 16.84 -3.50 1.92
CA HIS A 32 17.76 -3.41 0.80
C HIS A 32 17.20 -2.49 -0.29
N LYS A 33 18.06 -1.65 -0.84
CA LYS A 33 17.88 -0.90 -2.08
C LYS A 33 18.73 -1.52 -3.17
N VAL A 34 18.27 -1.33 -4.39
CA VAL A 34 19.06 -1.62 -5.59
C VAL A 34 19.55 -0.27 -6.12
N GLN A 35 20.86 -0.17 -6.34
CA GLN A 35 21.49 0.99 -6.94
C GLN A 35 21.88 0.67 -8.38
N PHE A 36 21.46 1.56 -9.28
CA PHE A 36 21.66 1.49 -10.71
C PHE A 36 22.65 2.55 -11.17
N THR A 37 23.53 2.16 -12.09
CA THR A 37 24.45 3.01 -12.84
C THR A 37 24.32 2.63 -14.31
N GLN A 38 23.55 3.41 -15.05
CA GLN A 38 23.26 3.21 -16.49
C GLN A 38 24.40 3.71 -17.37
N LYS A 39 25.32 4.52 -16.83
CA LYS A 39 26.48 4.98 -17.59
C LYS A 39 27.39 3.80 -18.00
N GLY A 40 27.24 3.36 -19.24
CA GLY A 40 27.98 2.24 -19.82
C GLY A 40 27.41 0.85 -19.49
N TYR A 41 26.23 0.77 -18.87
CA TYR A 41 25.56 -0.48 -18.51
C TYR A 41 24.05 -0.38 -18.77
N ILE A 42 23.39 -1.52 -18.90
CA ILE A 42 21.92 -1.61 -18.87
C ILE A 42 21.58 -2.35 -17.59
N GLN A 43 21.07 -1.63 -16.59
CA GLN A 43 20.80 -2.22 -15.28
C GLN A 43 19.32 -2.16 -14.96
N PHE A 44 18.76 -3.30 -14.56
CA PHE A 44 17.34 -3.40 -14.24
C PHE A 44 17.05 -4.61 -13.37
N LEU A 45 15.85 -4.60 -12.79
CA LEU A 45 15.24 -5.71 -12.09
C LEU A 45 14.19 -6.34 -12.97
N ARG A 46 14.17 -7.66 -13.08
CA ARG A 46 13.12 -8.41 -13.79
C ARG A 46 12.53 -9.48 -12.89
N TRP A 47 11.20 -9.54 -12.88
CA TRP A 47 10.47 -10.58 -12.18
C TRP A 47 10.04 -11.68 -13.15
N GLU A 48 10.41 -12.92 -12.83
CA GLU A 48 10.03 -14.10 -13.61
C GLU A 48 8.87 -14.81 -12.93
N LEU A 49 7.65 -14.38 -13.24
CA LEU A 49 6.43 -14.91 -12.66
C LEU A 49 5.29 -14.87 -13.71
N PRO A 50 4.29 -15.76 -13.61
CA PRO A 50 3.17 -15.74 -14.53
C PRO A 50 2.32 -14.49 -14.28
N VAL A 51 2.42 -13.51 -15.19
CA VAL A 51 1.61 -12.28 -15.15
C VAL A 51 0.22 -12.59 -15.73
N PRO A 52 -0.87 -12.43 -14.97
CA PRO A 52 -2.22 -12.61 -15.48
C PRO A 52 -2.62 -11.46 -16.41
N GLU A 53 -3.82 -11.53 -16.97
CA GLU A 53 -4.42 -10.35 -17.61
C GLU A 53 -4.70 -9.30 -16.53
N ILE A 54 -4.42 -8.02 -16.83
CA ILE A 54 -4.52 -6.94 -15.85
C ILE A 54 -5.61 -5.96 -16.30
N THR A 55 -6.66 -5.85 -15.48
CA THR A 55 -7.76 -4.88 -15.66
C THR A 55 -7.64 -3.70 -14.72
N GLU A 56 -6.91 -3.86 -13.62
CA GLU A 56 -6.58 -2.81 -12.68
C GLU A 56 -5.26 -3.12 -11.97
N PHE A 57 -4.54 -2.07 -11.58
CA PHE A 57 -3.36 -2.24 -10.75
C PHE A 57 -3.09 -1.01 -9.88
N THR A 58 -2.27 -1.23 -8.86
CA THR A 58 -1.56 -0.19 -8.13
C THR A 58 -0.14 -0.64 -7.92
N PHE A 59 0.83 0.17 -8.35
CA PHE A 59 2.23 -0.03 -7.95
C PHE A 59 2.71 1.12 -7.08
N CYS A 60 3.66 0.81 -6.21
CA CYS A 60 4.35 1.78 -5.37
C CYS A 60 5.84 1.47 -5.33
N LEU A 61 6.69 2.48 -5.31
CA LEU A 61 8.12 2.36 -5.05
C LEU A 61 8.69 3.62 -4.43
N TRP A 62 9.82 3.45 -3.75
CA TRP A 62 10.71 4.56 -3.42
C TRP A 62 11.79 4.67 -4.49
N LEU A 63 12.04 5.90 -4.95
CA LEU A 63 13.05 6.22 -5.95
C LEU A 63 13.85 7.45 -5.52
N GLN A 64 15.17 7.37 -5.63
CA GLN A 64 16.11 8.48 -5.58
C GLN A 64 16.88 8.47 -6.90
N SER A 65 16.94 9.61 -7.57
CA SER A 65 17.75 9.78 -8.79
C SER A 65 19.05 10.49 -8.45
N ASP A 66 20.17 10.04 -9.00
CA ASP A 66 21.46 10.73 -8.92
C ASP A 66 21.65 11.69 -10.12
N ASP A 67 21.07 11.36 -11.28
CA ASP A 67 21.10 12.16 -12.52
C ASP A 67 19.78 12.02 -13.29
N LEU A 68 19.05 13.14 -13.44
CA LEU A 68 17.76 13.20 -14.17
C LEU A 68 17.93 13.66 -15.63
N THR A 69 19.13 13.60 -16.21
CA THR A 69 19.36 14.00 -17.61
C THR A 69 18.49 13.21 -18.59
N HIS A 70 18.29 11.92 -18.33
CA HIS A 70 17.49 11.02 -19.16
C HIS A 70 16.19 10.56 -18.45
N PRO A 71 15.23 9.96 -19.17
CA PRO A 71 14.01 9.44 -18.58
C PRO A 71 14.27 8.28 -17.61
N HIS A 72 13.58 8.27 -16.46
CA HIS A 72 13.70 7.22 -15.44
C HIS A 72 12.48 6.30 -15.47
N SER A 73 12.64 5.08 -16.01
CA SER A 73 11.56 4.09 -16.09
C SER A 73 11.30 3.42 -14.74
N MET A 74 10.18 3.79 -14.11
CA MET A 74 9.75 3.27 -12.81
C MET A 74 9.05 1.92 -12.91
N PHE A 75 8.33 1.69 -14.01
CA PHE A 75 7.61 0.46 -14.28
C PHE A 75 7.50 0.27 -15.80
N SER A 76 8.06 -0.85 -16.28
CA SER A 76 7.92 -1.30 -17.66
C SER A 76 7.31 -2.70 -17.65
N TYR A 77 6.21 -2.89 -18.37
CA TYR A 77 5.63 -4.20 -18.64
C TYR A 77 5.57 -4.37 -20.15
N SER A 78 6.26 -5.38 -20.66
CA SER A 78 6.37 -5.61 -22.09
C SER A 78 6.28 -7.09 -22.42
N LYS A 79 6.02 -7.39 -23.69
CA LYS A 79 5.94 -8.75 -24.20
C LYS A 79 6.94 -8.95 -25.33
N ASP A 80 7.65 -10.08 -25.27
CA ASP A 80 8.68 -10.47 -26.24
C ASP A 80 9.74 -9.36 -26.47
N GLU A 81 9.99 -8.53 -25.46
CA GLU A 81 10.92 -7.38 -25.49
C GLU A 81 10.62 -6.32 -26.56
N LYS A 82 9.40 -6.36 -27.13
CA LYS A 82 9.01 -5.54 -28.29
C LYS A 82 7.70 -4.81 -28.08
N GLU A 83 6.69 -5.51 -27.58
CA GLU A 83 5.36 -4.95 -27.39
C GLU A 83 5.30 -4.26 -26.03
N ARG A 84 5.20 -2.93 -26.03
CA ARG A 84 5.06 -2.13 -24.81
C ARG A 84 3.61 -2.18 -24.32
N LEU A 85 3.39 -2.81 -23.17
CA LEU A 85 2.06 -2.98 -22.58
C LEU A 85 1.77 -1.92 -21.52
N VAL A 86 2.74 -1.62 -20.63
CA VAL A 86 2.66 -0.51 -19.68
C VAL A 86 4.01 0.16 -19.55
N ARG A 87 4.01 1.49 -19.47
CA ARG A 87 5.19 2.29 -19.18
C ARG A 87 4.85 3.43 -18.24
N ALA A 88 5.53 3.51 -17.10
CA ALA A 88 5.47 4.65 -16.19
C ALA A 88 6.87 5.19 -15.91
N TRP A 89 7.08 6.48 -16.12
CA TRP A 89 8.41 7.07 -16.05
C TRP A 89 8.40 8.52 -15.58
N ILE A 90 9.56 8.97 -15.10
CA ILE A 90 9.85 10.37 -14.83
C ILE A 90 10.55 10.93 -16.07
N ALA A 91 10.04 12.04 -16.61
CA ALA A 91 10.62 12.71 -17.75
C ALA A 91 11.95 13.42 -17.39
N PRO A 92 12.81 13.71 -18.39
CA PRO A 92 14.08 14.41 -18.17
C PRO A 92 13.93 15.67 -17.32
N ARG A 93 14.92 15.89 -16.44
CA ARG A 93 15.00 16.96 -15.45
C ARG A 93 13.86 16.93 -14.42
N GLY A 94 13.21 15.79 -14.23
CA GLY A 94 12.14 15.62 -13.25
C GLY A 94 10.87 16.41 -13.53
N ARG A 95 10.67 16.85 -14.78
CA ARG A 95 9.65 17.85 -15.16
C ARG A 95 8.24 17.33 -15.24
N SER A 96 8.07 16.04 -15.47
CA SER A 96 6.76 15.41 -15.49
C SER A 96 6.85 13.92 -15.19
N VAL A 97 5.73 13.36 -14.74
CA VAL A 97 5.52 11.91 -14.60
C VAL A 97 4.45 11.49 -15.60
N HIS A 98 4.67 10.33 -16.22
CA HIS A 98 3.84 9.83 -17.30
C HIS A 98 3.39 8.40 -17.01
N LEU A 99 2.24 8.04 -17.57
CA LEU A 99 1.76 6.67 -17.68
C LEU A 99 1.21 6.43 -19.09
N GLU A 100 1.67 5.37 -19.72
CA GLU A 100 1.15 4.83 -20.97
C GLU A 100 0.71 3.37 -20.77
N ILE A 101 -0.43 3.00 -21.34
CA ILE A 101 -0.97 1.64 -21.32
C ILE A 101 -1.41 1.29 -22.74
N GLY A 102 -0.93 0.16 -23.28
CA GLY A 102 -1.26 -0.29 -24.64
C GLY A 102 -0.92 0.73 -25.73
N GLY A 103 0.12 1.55 -25.51
CA GLY A 103 0.49 2.67 -26.41
C GLY A 103 -0.38 3.92 -26.29
N MET A 104 -1.37 3.93 -25.39
CA MET A 104 -2.24 5.08 -25.12
C MET A 104 -1.71 5.86 -23.92
N ARG A 105 -1.62 7.19 -24.06
CA ARG A 105 -1.23 8.08 -22.95
C ARG A 105 -2.39 8.20 -21.96
N VAL A 106 -2.19 7.64 -20.77
CA VAL A 106 -3.16 7.72 -19.67
C VAL A 106 -3.07 9.07 -18.97
N PHE A 107 -1.86 9.49 -18.63
CA PHE A 107 -1.61 10.84 -18.12
C PHE A 107 -0.19 11.31 -18.38
N GLU A 108 -0.03 12.64 -18.39
CA GLU A 108 1.21 13.37 -18.24
C GLU A 108 0.95 14.51 -17.26
N THR A 109 1.72 14.60 -16.19
CA THR A 109 1.53 15.66 -15.18
C THR A 109 2.86 16.30 -14.83
N VAL A 110 2.86 17.63 -14.74
CA VAL A 110 4.06 18.41 -14.41
C VAL A 110 4.45 18.13 -12.96
N THR A 111 5.76 17.96 -12.74
CA THR A 111 6.38 17.70 -11.44
C THR A 111 7.67 18.48 -11.30
N GLU A 112 8.18 18.56 -10.07
CA GLU A 112 9.52 19.08 -9.76
C GLU A 112 10.32 18.04 -8.98
N ILE A 113 10.61 16.91 -9.62
CA ILE A 113 11.47 15.89 -9.02
C ILE A 113 12.91 16.38 -9.06
N ARG A 114 13.60 16.31 -7.93
CA ARG A 114 14.99 16.77 -7.78
C ARG A 114 15.91 15.58 -7.54
N GLU A 115 17.11 15.66 -8.08
CA GLU A 115 18.17 14.68 -7.84
C GLU A 115 18.55 14.63 -6.35
N ASN A 116 19.13 13.50 -5.95
CA ASN A 116 19.62 13.20 -4.61
C ASN A 116 18.54 13.26 -3.52
N ARG A 117 17.26 13.18 -3.89
CA ARG A 117 16.12 13.13 -2.96
C ARG A 117 15.28 11.89 -3.18
N TRP A 118 14.85 11.28 -2.08
CA TRP A 118 13.89 10.18 -2.10
C TRP A 118 12.48 10.70 -2.32
N TYR A 119 11.77 10.06 -3.26
CA TYR A 119 10.35 10.25 -3.50
C TYR A 119 9.65 8.89 -3.47
N HIS A 120 8.47 8.86 -2.87
CA HIS A 120 7.58 7.71 -2.95
C HIS A 120 6.55 7.94 -4.03
N PHE A 121 6.62 7.14 -5.09
CA PHE A 121 5.68 7.16 -6.18
C PHE A 121 4.72 6.00 -6.01
N CYS A 122 3.42 6.29 -6.12
CA CYS A 122 2.43 5.26 -6.39
C CYS A 122 1.55 5.67 -7.55
N VAL A 123 1.26 4.73 -8.43
CA VAL A 123 0.36 4.91 -9.56
C VAL A 123 -0.69 3.82 -9.50
N SER A 124 -1.95 4.22 -9.72
CA SER A 124 -3.07 3.30 -9.83
C SER A 124 -3.84 3.58 -11.11
N TRP A 125 -4.36 2.52 -11.72
CA TRP A 125 -5.25 2.58 -12.89
C TRP A 125 -6.26 1.43 -12.85
N GLU A 126 -7.43 1.65 -13.43
CA GLU A 126 -8.47 0.65 -13.68
C GLU A 126 -9.15 0.88 -15.03
N ASN A 127 -9.69 -0.18 -15.64
CA ASN A 127 -10.26 -0.15 -16.98
C ASN A 127 -11.79 -0.01 -17.06
N GLU A 128 -12.54 -0.15 -15.96
CA GLU A 128 -13.99 0.02 -15.90
C GLU A 128 -14.40 1.43 -16.34
N THR A 129 -13.71 2.45 -15.80
CA THR A 129 -13.92 3.86 -16.20
C THR A 129 -12.64 4.57 -16.62
N GLY A 130 -11.53 3.83 -16.76
CA GLY A 130 -10.25 4.39 -17.16
C GLY A 130 -9.65 5.30 -16.09
N ARG A 131 -10.08 5.20 -14.81
CA ARG A 131 -9.57 6.07 -13.75
C ARG A 131 -8.09 5.83 -13.54
N TYR A 132 -7.36 6.91 -13.29
CA TYR A 132 -5.98 6.87 -12.88
C TYR A 132 -5.73 7.80 -11.70
N GLY A 133 -4.66 7.52 -10.97
CA GLY A 133 -4.19 8.31 -9.86
C GLY A 133 -2.68 8.20 -9.69
N LEU A 134 -2.04 9.32 -9.42
CA LEU A 134 -0.64 9.43 -9.06
C LEU A 134 -0.57 10.01 -7.64
N TRP A 135 0.17 9.33 -6.77
CA TRP A 135 0.56 9.84 -5.46
C TRP A 135 2.06 10.05 -5.42
N ILE A 136 2.48 11.21 -4.93
CA ILE A 136 3.87 11.52 -4.61
C ILE A 136 3.95 11.79 -3.11
N ASN A 137 4.80 11.05 -2.41
CA ASN A 137 4.96 11.16 -0.96
C ASN A 137 3.62 11.03 -0.20
N GLY A 138 2.80 10.07 -0.62
CA GLY A 138 1.51 9.73 0.01
C GLY A 138 0.38 10.75 -0.21
N ARG A 139 0.64 11.83 -0.95
CA ARG A 139 -0.33 12.87 -1.34
C ARG A 139 -0.75 12.66 -2.79
N VAL A 140 -2.03 12.87 -3.08
CA VAL A 140 -2.54 12.85 -4.46
C VAL A 140 -1.88 14.00 -5.22
N TRP A 141 -1.22 13.67 -6.32
CA TRP A 141 -0.59 14.64 -7.21
C TRP A 141 -1.44 14.88 -8.45
N ALA A 142 -1.92 13.80 -9.06
CA ALA A 142 -2.82 13.86 -10.21
C ALA A 142 -3.85 12.73 -10.11
N HIS A 143 -5.04 12.95 -10.65
CA HIS A 143 -6.05 11.93 -10.85
C HIS A 143 -6.97 12.34 -11.99
N GLY A 144 -7.64 11.37 -12.59
CA GLY A 144 -8.54 11.62 -13.71
C GLY A 144 -9.04 10.32 -14.31
N SER A 145 -9.51 10.38 -15.55
CA SER A 145 -9.92 9.23 -16.34
C SER A 145 -9.38 9.36 -17.77
N SER A 146 -8.87 8.27 -18.36
CA SER A 146 -8.52 8.19 -19.78
C SER A 146 -9.56 7.37 -20.52
N VAL A 147 -10.28 8.03 -21.43
CA VAL A 147 -11.38 7.43 -22.21
C VAL A 147 -10.87 6.31 -23.11
N GLU A 148 -9.67 6.46 -23.65
CA GLU A 148 -9.01 5.51 -24.55
C GLU A 148 -8.76 4.16 -23.86
N THR A 149 -8.57 4.18 -22.54
CA THR A 149 -8.29 2.96 -21.75
C THR A 149 -9.53 2.28 -21.15
N ILE A 150 -10.74 2.81 -21.39
CA ILE A 150 -11.98 2.19 -20.93
C ILE A 150 -12.17 0.84 -21.63
N GLY A 151 -12.40 -0.21 -20.84
CA GLY A 151 -12.54 -1.59 -21.30
C GLY A 151 -11.24 -2.23 -21.82
N HIS A 152 -10.11 -1.52 -21.76
CA HIS A 152 -8.82 -2.06 -22.20
C HIS A 152 -8.32 -3.07 -21.17
N ALA A 153 -8.17 -4.34 -21.56
CA ALA A 153 -7.52 -5.35 -20.72
C ALA A 153 -6.06 -5.51 -21.16
N ILE A 154 -5.13 -5.35 -20.22
CA ILE A 154 -3.71 -5.47 -20.52
C ILE A 154 -3.36 -6.96 -20.67
N PRO A 155 -2.79 -7.39 -21.81
CA PRO A 155 -2.50 -8.80 -22.08
C PRO A 155 -1.63 -9.48 -21.02
N LYS A 156 -1.91 -10.78 -20.78
CA LYS A 156 -1.12 -11.66 -19.90
C LYS A 156 0.23 -12.08 -20.49
N GLY A 157 1.13 -12.54 -19.62
CA GLY A 157 2.32 -13.31 -19.99
C GLY A 157 3.51 -12.51 -20.53
N GLY A 158 3.69 -11.25 -20.10
CA GLY A 158 4.89 -10.45 -20.38
C GLY A 158 5.90 -10.41 -19.23
N ASP A 159 6.94 -9.58 -19.39
CA ASP A 159 8.00 -9.32 -18.42
C ASP A 159 7.77 -8.00 -17.67
N ILE A 160 7.85 -8.05 -16.34
CA ILE A 160 7.79 -6.84 -15.49
C ILE A 160 9.22 -6.43 -15.12
N VAL A 161 9.54 -5.17 -15.43
CA VAL A 161 10.87 -4.59 -15.26
C VAL A 161 10.80 -3.24 -14.53
N VAL A 162 11.80 -3.01 -13.67
CA VAL A 162 12.05 -1.74 -12.99
C VAL A 162 13.51 -1.34 -13.22
N GLY A 163 13.75 -0.07 -13.52
CA GLY A 163 15.09 0.47 -13.73
C GLY A 163 15.46 0.69 -15.20
N GLN A 164 14.69 0.14 -16.14
CA GLN A 164 14.88 0.35 -17.58
C GLN A 164 13.54 0.24 -18.31
N GLU A 165 13.38 1.00 -19.39
CA GLU A 165 12.34 0.69 -20.38
C GLU A 165 12.70 -0.60 -21.13
N TYR A 166 11.92 -1.66 -20.92
CA TYR A 166 12.24 -3.02 -21.38
C TYR A 166 11.68 -3.31 -22.79
N THR A 167 11.88 -2.34 -23.68
CA THR A 167 11.59 -2.43 -25.12
C THR A 167 12.56 -1.51 -25.88
N ASP A 168 12.59 -1.59 -27.21
CA ASP A 168 13.31 -0.61 -28.05
C ASP A 168 14.84 -0.54 -27.80
N PHE A 169 15.48 -1.64 -27.37
CA PHE A 169 16.93 -1.72 -27.10
C PHE A 169 17.82 -1.22 -28.26
N ASP A 170 17.32 -1.29 -29.49
CA ASP A 170 18.00 -0.84 -30.70
C ASP A 170 18.11 0.70 -30.83
N LYS A 171 17.28 1.46 -30.10
CA LYS A 171 17.19 2.93 -30.18
C LYS A 171 18.08 3.67 -29.18
N GLY A 172 18.80 2.94 -28.34
CA GLY A 172 19.58 3.48 -27.24
C GLY A 172 19.03 3.06 -25.88
N LEU A 173 19.88 3.18 -24.86
CA LEU A 173 19.68 2.56 -23.55
C LEU A 173 19.53 3.60 -22.43
N GLU A 174 19.25 4.83 -22.81
CA GLU A 174 19.28 5.99 -21.92
C GLU A 174 18.02 6.08 -21.04
N ASP A 175 16.97 5.29 -21.34
CA ASP A 175 15.68 5.28 -20.63
C ASP A 175 15.71 4.45 -19.34
N GLY A 176 16.71 4.73 -18.49
CA GLY A 176 17.02 3.99 -17.28
C GLY A 176 17.13 4.85 -16.04
N ILE A 177 16.92 4.23 -14.89
CA ILE A 177 17.12 4.90 -13.60
C ILE A 177 18.62 4.96 -13.33
N GLU A 178 19.18 6.17 -13.21
CA GLU A 178 20.49 6.43 -12.59
C GLU A 178 20.25 6.84 -11.13
N GLY A 179 20.50 5.95 -10.18
CA GLY A 179 20.16 6.19 -8.77
C GLY A 179 19.76 4.92 -8.03
N ALA A 180 18.82 5.01 -7.08
CA ALA A 180 18.43 3.89 -6.25
C ALA A 180 16.92 3.72 -6.11
N VAL A 181 16.48 2.47 -6.01
CA VAL A 181 15.08 2.11 -5.73
C VAL A 181 14.96 1.10 -4.59
N PHE A 182 13.83 1.14 -3.90
CA PHE A 182 13.40 0.05 -3.01
C PHE A 182 11.89 0.01 -2.86
N GLY A 183 11.38 -1.08 -2.30
CA GLY A 183 9.97 -1.19 -1.94
C GLY A 183 9.04 -1.23 -3.14
N PHE A 184 9.50 -1.69 -4.32
CA PHE A 184 8.61 -1.88 -5.46
C PHE A 184 7.57 -2.96 -5.14
N ASN A 185 6.30 -2.58 -5.18
CA ASN A 185 5.15 -3.45 -5.04
C ASN A 185 4.25 -3.30 -6.25
N LEU A 186 3.64 -4.39 -6.70
CA LEU A 186 2.61 -4.38 -7.73
C LEU A 186 1.42 -5.21 -7.24
N LEU A 187 0.29 -4.54 -7.07
CA LEU A 187 -0.96 -5.10 -6.61
C LEU A 187 -1.98 -5.03 -7.75
N LEU A 188 -2.67 -6.14 -8.02
CA LEU A 188 -3.74 -6.26 -9.02
C LEU A 188 -5.08 -5.78 -8.46
N ALA A 189 -5.08 -4.57 -7.92
CA ALA A 189 -6.25 -3.86 -7.43
C ALA A 189 -5.98 -2.35 -7.50
N SER A 190 -6.99 -1.58 -7.86
CA SER A 190 -6.91 -0.14 -7.92
C SER A 190 -7.04 0.51 -6.53
N ALA A 191 -6.71 1.80 -6.47
CA ALA A 191 -6.82 2.62 -5.28
C ALA A 191 -8.20 3.31 -5.17
N PHE A 192 -9.16 2.94 -6.01
CA PHE A 192 -10.44 3.62 -6.10
C PHE A 192 -11.57 2.77 -5.53
N GLU A 193 -12.59 3.43 -5.00
CA GLU A 193 -13.81 2.75 -4.61
C GLU A 193 -14.45 2.10 -5.86
N PRO A 194 -14.95 0.86 -5.75
CA PRO A 194 -15.75 0.25 -6.79
C PRO A 194 -16.92 1.17 -7.14
N LEU A 195 -17.30 1.23 -8.41
CA LEU A 195 -18.52 1.90 -8.79
C LEU A 195 -19.67 1.05 -8.26
N HIS A 196 -20.31 1.51 -7.18
CA HIS A 196 -21.57 0.92 -6.78
C HIS A 196 -22.57 1.13 -7.93
N ASP A 197 -23.06 0.02 -8.48
CA ASP A 197 -24.24 0.01 -9.34
C ASP A 197 -25.35 0.76 -8.58
N PHE A 198 -25.59 2.01 -8.97
CA PHE A 198 -26.87 2.64 -8.64
C PHE A 198 -27.89 1.71 -9.29
N GLY A 199 -28.60 0.94 -8.46
CA GLY A 199 -29.58 -0.03 -8.91
C GLY A 199 -30.50 0.55 -9.99
N PRO A 200 -31.12 -0.31 -10.81
CA PRO A 200 -31.81 0.10 -12.04
C PRO A 200 -32.73 1.30 -11.77
N PRO A 201 -32.77 2.30 -12.68
CA PRO A 201 -33.60 3.48 -12.49
C PRO A 201 -35.03 3.03 -12.23
N PHE A 202 -35.57 3.42 -11.07
CA PHE A 202 -36.96 3.17 -10.68
C PHE A 202 -37.92 3.78 -11.71
N TRP A 203 -38.15 3.11 -12.84
CA TRP A 203 -39.31 3.34 -13.71
C TRP A 203 -40.48 2.49 -13.18
N GLY A 204 -40.87 2.79 -11.94
CA GLY A 204 -42.12 2.36 -11.35
C GLY A 204 -43.13 3.49 -11.41
N HIS A 205 -43.45 4.01 -12.60
CA HIS A 205 -44.65 4.83 -12.76
C HIS A 205 -45.86 3.92 -12.61
N THR A 206 -46.35 3.76 -11.39
CA THR A 206 -47.77 3.47 -11.21
C THR A 206 -48.51 4.72 -11.65
N VAL A 207 -49.24 4.61 -12.76
CA VAL A 207 -50.16 5.65 -13.23
C VAL A 207 -51.13 5.95 -12.08
N ALA A 208 -50.95 7.08 -11.41
CA ALA A 208 -51.89 7.57 -10.42
C ALA A 208 -53.20 7.88 -11.16
N LYS A 209 -54.23 7.06 -10.91
CA LYS A 209 -55.60 7.39 -11.30
C LYS A 209 -55.99 8.71 -10.64
N ILE A 210 -56.27 9.71 -11.47
CA ILE A 210 -56.79 11.02 -11.10
C ILE A 210 -58.15 10.82 -10.42
N PRO A 211 -58.36 11.21 -9.15
CA PRO A 211 -59.70 11.31 -8.58
C PRO A 211 -60.32 12.65 -9.00
N THR A 212 -61.43 12.58 -9.71
CA THR A 212 -62.29 13.73 -10.04
C THR A 212 -62.83 14.37 -8.76
N LYS A 213 -62.75 15.71 -8.69
CA LYS A 213 -63.15 16.53 -7.55
C LYS A 213 -64.59 17.01 -7.73
N ARG A 214 -65.45 16.80 -6.71
CA ARG A 214 -66.71 17.50 -6.29
C ARG A 214 -67.54 16.46 -5.50
N ASP A 215 -68.03 16.68 -4.28
CA ASP A 215 -68.64 17.88 -3.69
C ASP A 215 -68.31 18.09 -2.20
N VAL A 216 -68.56 19.33 -1.77
CA VAL A 216 -68.45 19.93 -0.44
C VAL A 216 -69.77 19.71 0.34
N GLU A 217 -69.74 19.41 1.64
CA GLU A 217 -70.45 20.20 2.69
C GLU A 217 -70.15 19.75 4.15
N TYR A 218 -70.54 20.61 5.08
CA TYR A 218 -70.05 20.98 6.42
C TYR A 218 -70.51 20.08 7.58
N GLY A 219 -69.73 20.01 8.67
CA GLY A 219 -70.23 19.49 9.96
C GLY A 219 -69.22 19.38 11.10
N THR A 220 -69.24 20.33 12.03
CA THR A 220 -68.48 20.36 13.28
C THR A 220 -69.15 19.53 14.39
N ARG A 221 -68.40 18.76 15.22
CA ARG A 221 -68.60 18.53 16.69
C ARG A 221 -67.68 17.44 17.31
N ILE A 222 -66.71 17.89 18.13
CA ILE A 222 -66.43 17.59 19.58
C ILE A 222 -66.69 16.16 20.17
N PHE A 223 -65.58 15.49 20.58
CA PHE A 223 -65.21 14.70 21.81
C PHE A 223 -66.16 13.63 22.46
N PRO A 224 -65.74 12.75 23.44
CA PRO A 224 -64.41 12.31 23.94
C PRO A 224 -64.30 10.77 24.29
N ILE A 225 -63.18 10.35 24.92
CA ILE A 225 -63.04 9.55 26.18
C ILE A 225 -61.97 8.43 26.16
N SER A 226 -61.16 8.50 27.23
CA SER A 226 -60.12 7.66 27.83
C SER A 226 -60.41 6.18 28.12
N LYS A 227 -59.35 5.40 28.42
CA LYS A 227 -59.16 4.74 29.74
C LYS A 227 -57.74 4.17 29.96
N GLU A 228 -57.28 4.31 31.19
CA GLU A 228 -56.00 3.89 31.78
C GLU A 228 -56.04 2.48 32.43
N ALA A 229 -54.86 2.08 32.96
CA ALA A 229 -54.55 1.20 34.11
C ALA A 229 -53.69 -0.05 33.73
N ARG A 230 -52.70 -0.54 34.48
CA ARG A 230 -52.34 -0.42 35.91
C ARG A 230 -50.93 -1.01 36.19
N GLU A 231 -50.27 -0.50 37.24
CA GLU A 231 -48.99 -0.92 37.86
C GLU A 231 -48.96 -2.33 38.49
N ARG A 232 -47.75 -2.90 38.70
CA ARG A 232 -47.36 -3.67 39.92
C ARG A 232 -45.87 -3.51 40.29
N ARG A 233 -45.62 -3.29 41.58
CA ARG A 233 -44.34 -3.37 42.33
C ARG A 233 -44.12 -4.78 42.90
N TYR A 234 -42.85 -5.15 43.17
CA TYR A 234 -42.47 -6.06 44.27
C TYR A 234 -41.07 -5.70 44.79
N ALA A 235 -40.89 -5.82 46.10
CA ALA A 235 -39.63 -5.66 46.83
C ALA A 235 -39.34 -6.92 47.67
N ASP A 236 -38.05 -7.09 47.94
CA ASP A 236 -37.42 -7.54 49.19
C ASP A 236 -36.85 -8.97 49.41
N HIS A 237 -35.57 -8.93 49.87
CA HIS A 237 -34.82 -9.77 50.82
C HIS A 237 -34.05 -11.05 50.39
N ALA A 238 -32.70 -10.96 50.48
CA ALA A 238 -31.82 -11.99 51.04
C ALA A 238 -30.48 -11.37 51.53
N VAL A 239 -29.96 -11.82 52.68
CA VAL A 239 -28.72 -11.34 53.37
C VAL A 239 -27.71 -12.50 53.55
N SER A 240 -26.41 -12.16 53.66
CA SER A 240 -25.19 -12.90 54.12
C SER A 240 -24.19 -13.25 53.01
N LEU A 241 -22.84 -13.15 53.10
CA LEU A 241 -21.78 -12.64 54.01
C LEU A 241 -20.48 -12.44 53.14
N PRO A 242 -19.37 -11.83 53.60
CA PRO A 242 -18.47 -11.04 52.76
C PRO A 242 -17.31 -11.81 52.12
N LEU A 243 -16.94 -11.41 50.89
CA LEU A 243 -15.65 -11.72 50.27
C LEU A 243 -15.10 -10.43 49.64
N PHE A 244 -13.92 -10.04 50.08
CA PHE A 244 -13.18 -8.88 49.58
C PHE A 244 -12.97 -8.98 48.07
N LEU A 245 -13.75 -8.22 47.30
CA LEU A 245 -13.46 -7.97 45.89
C LEU A 245 -12.57 -6.72 45.81
N ILE A 246 -11.30 -6.94 45.49
CA ILE A 246 -10.43 -5.91 44.95
C ILE A 246 -11.05 -5.51 43.60
N THR A 247 -11.82 -4.43 43.58
CA THR A 247 -12.27 -3.82 42.33
C THR A 247 -11.07 -3.14 41.69
N SER A 248 -10.32 -3.91 40.90
CA SER A 248 -9.56 -3.35 39.79
C SER A 248 -10.58 -2.76 38.81
N ARG A 249 -10.97 -1.50 39.02
CA ARG A 249 -11.54 -0.68 37.94
C ARG A 249 -10.41 -0.44 36.94
N GLN A 250 -10.18 -1.39 36.05
CA GLN A 250 -9.58 -1.05 34.76
C GLN A 250 -10.57 -0.11 34.08
N LYS A 251 -10.31 1.19 34.17
CA LYS A 251 -10.91 2.17 33.26
C LYS A 251 -10.58 1.67 31.85
N ALA A 252 -11.59 1.22 31.13
CA ALA A 252 -11.46 0.97 29.70
C ALA A 252 -10.97 2.28 29.07
N ASP A 253 -9.76 2.23 28.51
CA ASP A 253 -9.12 3.37 27.89
C ASP A 253 -9.94 3.84 26.68
N PRO A 254 -10.49 5.07 26.68
CA PRO A 254 -11.28 5.61 25.56
C PRO A 254 -10.51 5.65 24.24
N TRP A 255 -9.18 5.77 24.29
CA TRP A 255 -8.31 5.84 23.11
C TRP A 255 -8.17 4.50 22.39
N ARG A 256 -8.37 3.37 23.09
CA ARG A 256 -8.26 2.02 22.50
C ARG A 256 -9.39 1.71 21.53
N ASN A 257 -10.56 2.31 21.73
CA ASN A 257 -11.70 2.15 20.83
C ASN A 257 -11.60 3.08 19.62
N ASP A 258 -11.05 4.29 19.80
CA ASP A 258 -10.84 5.26 18.72
C ASP A 258 -9.83 4.76 17.68
N VAL A 259 -8.67 4.29 18.13
CA VAL A 259 -7.65 3.67 17.28
C VAL A 259 -8.22 2.44 16.57
N ARG A 260 -8.97 1.57 17.28
CA ARG A 260 -9.61 0.39 16.66
C ARG A 260 -10.59 0.79 15.56
N ASN A 261 -11.38 1.83 15.78
CA ASN A 261 -12.36 2.31 14.82
C ASN A 261 -11.68 2.89 13.56
N GLU A 262 -10.61 3.67 13.74
CA GLU A 262 -9.79 4.20 12.64
C GLU A 262 -9.17 3.08 11.80
N TRP A 263 -8.66 2.04 12.44
CA TRP A 263 -8.13 0.84 11.77
C TRP A 263 -9.21 0.07 11.01
N THR A 264 -10.40 -0.12 11.60
CA THR A 264 -11.51 -0.77 10.90
C THR A 264 -12.04 0.04 9.72
N GLU A 265 -12.00 1.37 9.77
CA GLU A 265 -12.32 2.22 8.62
C GLU A 265 -11.22 2.20 7.56
N PHE A 266 -9.96 2.04 7.97
CA PHE A 266 -8.84 1.87 7.03
C PHE A 266 -8.92 0.54 6.26
N GLU A 267 -9.29 -0.56 6.92
CA GLU A 267 -9.44 -1.88 6.29
C GLU A 267 -10.56 -1.93 5.24
N LYS A 268 -11.55 -1.02 5.33
CA LYS A 268 -12.62 -0.88 4.34
C LYS A 268 -12.19 -0.18 3.05
N ARG A 269 -11.05 0.51 3.06
CA ARG A 269 -10.56 1.25 1.88
C ARG A 269 -10.11 0.29 0.77
N PRO A 270 -10.13 0.73 -0.50
CA PRO A 270 -9.58 -0.03 -1.61
C PRO A 270 -8.15 -0.50 -1.33
N LEU A 271 -7.83 -1.74 -1.71
CA LEU A 271 -6.52 -2.33 -1.40
C LEU A 271 -5.36 -1.52 -2.00
N GLY A 272 -5.53 -0.95 -3.20
CA GLY A 272 -4.54 -0.04 -3.78
C GLY A 272 -4.29 1.20 -2.92
N LEU A 273 -5.34 1.78 -2.33
CA LEU A 273 -5.20 2.95 -1.45
C LEU A 273 -4.55 2.56 -0.12
N GLN A 274 -4.82 1.36 0.38
CA GLN A 274 -4.12 0.81 1.54
C GLN A 274 -2.62 0.66 1.25
N LEU A 275 -2.25 0.15 0.06
CA LEU A 275 -0.85 0.06 -0.36
C LEU A 275 -0.18 1.42 -0.30
N VAL A 276 -0.76 2.42 -0.97
CA VAL A 276 -0.26 3.81 -1.04
C VAL A 276 0.05 4.37 0.34
N LYS A 277 -0.87 4.19 1.29
CA LYS A 277 -0.74 4.76 2.63
C LYS A 277 0.26 3.99 3.49
N LEU A 278 0.23 2.66 3.46
CA LEU A 278 1.12 1.85 4.27
C LEU A 278 2.57 1.94 3.79
N SER A 279 2.83 1.87 2.48
CA SER A 279 4.19 1.92 1.94
C SER A 279 4.87 3.29 2.10
N TYR A 280 4.09 4.36 2.25
CA TYR A 280 4.59 5.69 2.58
C TYR A 280 4.74 5.93 4.09
N VAL A 281 3.62 5.94 4.82
CA VAL A 281 3.57 6.36 6.24
C VAL A 281 4.31 5.37 7.13
N ARG A 282 4.33 4.10 6.71
CA ARG A 282 4.92 3.01 7.46
C ARG A 282 5.91 2.28 6.59
N CYS A 283 6.83 3.05 6.00
CA CYS A 283 7.81 2.54 5.05
C CYS A 283 8.69 1.41 5.62
N GLU A 284 8.79 1.25 6.95
CA GLU A 284 9.48 0.11 7.56
C GLU A 284 8.63 -1.17 7.60
N ILE A 285 7.30 -1.05 7.54
CA ILE A 285 6.39 -2.20 7.50
C ILE A 285 6.65 -2.98 6.23
N GLY A 286 6.94 -4.26 6.41
CA GLY A 286 7.34 -5.13 5.31
C GLY A 286 8.53 -4.56 4.53
N ARG A 287 9.39 -3.73 5.15
CA ARG A 287 10.54 -3.08 4.51
C ARG A 287 10.17 -2.29 3.24
N GLY A 288 9.08 -1.52 3.32
CA GLY A 288 8.51 -0.74 2.22
C GLY A 288 7.56 -1.55 1.36
N SER A 289 7.30 -2.79 1.74
CA SER A 289 6.45 -3.76 1.05
C SER A 289 5.43 -4.35 2.02
N PRO A 290 4.46 -3.53 2.47
CA PRO A 290 3.38 -4.03 3.31
C PRO A 290 2.65 -5.14 2.55
N PHE A 291 2.57 -6.32 3.17
CA PHE A 291 1.92 -7.46 2.55
C PHE A 291 0.41 -7.36 2.78
N ILE A 292 -0.31 -6.99 1.73
CA ILE A 292 -1.77 -6.81 1.71
C ILE A 292 -2.37 -7.48 0.47
N GLY A 293 -3.68 -7.69 0.44
CA GLY A 293 -4.39 -8.17 -0.75
C GLY A 293 -4.16 -9.65 -1.13
N GLY A 294 -3.37 -10.41 -0.37
CA GLY A 294 -3.21 -11.86 -0.55
C GLY A 294 -2.73 -12.22 -1.96
N SER A 295 -3.55 -12.98 -2.70
CA SER A 295 -3.27 -13.40 -4.08
C SER A 295 -3.24 -12.25 -5.10
N LEU A 296 -3.77 -11.08 -4.77
CA LEU A 296 -3.72 -9.90 -5.62
C LEU A 296 -2.34 -9.21 -5.60
N MET A 297 -1.50 -9.49 -4.59
CA MET A 297 -0.14 -8.95 -4.52
C MET A 297 0.78 -9.72 -5.47
N LEU A 298 0.86 -9.27 -6.72
CA LEU A 298 1.65 -9.91 -7.76
C LEU A 298 3.16 -9.81 -7.48
N ILE A 299 3.62 -8.62 -7.08
CA ILE A 299 5.02 -8.39 -6.71
C ILE A 299 5.07 -7.75 -5.32
N SER A 300 5.78 -8.40 -4.41
CA SER A 300 6.19 -7.86 -3.13
C SER A 300 7.71 -7.80 -3.09
N TRP A 301 8.28 -6.61 -2.90
CA TRP A 301 9.73 -6.37 -2.81
C TRP A 301 10.47 -7.35 -1.89
N THR A 302 9.82 -7.78 -0.80
CA THR A 302 10.46 -8.64 0.22
C THR A 302 10.21 -10.13 0.04
N ARG A 303 9.28 -10.53 -0.84
CA ARG A 303 8.80 -11.92 -0.92
C ARG A 303 8.88 -12.51 -2.31
N THR A 304 8.75 -11.70 -3.34
CA THR A 304 8.78 -12.17 -4.73
C THR A 304 10.23 -12.22 -5.21
N PRO A 305 10.75 -13.40 -5.61
CA PRO A 305 12.09 -13.50 -6.18
C PRO A 305 12.26 -12.58 -7.39
N VAL A 306 13.39 -11.89 -7.45
CA VAL A 306 13.72 -10.95 -8.51
C VAL A 306 15.12 -11.26 -9.05
N ARG A 307 15.30 -11.14 -10.36
CA ARG A 307 16.61 -11.20 -10.99
C ARG A 307 17.15 -9.79 -11.20
N VAL A 308 18.44 -9.64 -10.94
CA VAL A 308 19.16 -8.37 -11.01
C VAL A 308 20.10 -8.43 -12.20
N PHE A 309 19.95 -7.51 -13.15
CA PHE A 309 20.70 -7.51 -14.41
C PHE A 309 21.70 -6.35 -14.49
N GLY A 310 22.71 -6.51 -15.35
CA GLY A 310 23.70 -5.47 -15.65
C GLY A 310 24.68 -5.14 -14.53
N GLY A 311 24.69 -5.92 -13.43
CA GLY A 311 25.57 -5.68 -12.29
C GLY A 311 25.07 -4.63 -11.30
N ALA A 312 23.75 -4.34 -11.29
CA ALA A 312 23.17 -3.44 -10.30
C ALA A 312 23.48 -3.92 -8.87
N LEU A 313 23.75 -2.97 -7.97
CA LEU A 313 24.28 -3.27 -6.64
C LEU A 313 23.17 -3.31 -5.60
N LEU A 314 23.14 -4.38 -4.80
CA LEU A 314 22.28 -4.45 -3.62
C LEU A 314 23.00 -3.81 -2.43
N LYS A 315 22.37 -2.80 -1.83
CA LYS A 315 22.90 -2.09 -0.66
C LYS A 315 21.86 -2.04 0.44
N ASN A 316 22.29 -1.88 1.68
CA ASN A 316 21.40 -1.60 2.79
C ASN A 316 20.86 -0.16 2.66
N VAL A 317 19.56 0.03 2.86
CA VAL A 317 18.89 1.36 2.91
C VAL A 317 19.26 2.10 4.20
N GLY A 318 19.64 1.39 5.26
CA GLY A 318 19.87 1.99 6.57
C GLY A 318 18.60 2.59 7.17
N ASN A 319 18.74 3.72 7.87
CA ASN A 319 17.63 4.48 8.47
C ASN A 319 17.09 5.58 7.55
N GLU A 320 17.31 5.49 6.23
CA GLU A 320 16.81 6.48 5.26
C GLU A 320 15.27 6.41 5.09
N CYS A 321 14.63 5.38 5.65
CA CYS A 321 13.18 5.24 5.68
C CYS A 321 12.55 6.32 6.56
N GLY A 322 11.66 7.14 6.00
CA GLY A 322 10.95 8.20 6.71
C GLY A 322 11.70 9.54 6.73
N MET A 323 13.02 9.55 6.48
CA MET A 323 13.83 10.77 6.37
C MET A 323 13.66 11.40 4.98
N PHE A 324 12.44 11.81 4.69
CA PHE A 324 12.03 12.41 3.42
C PHE A 324 11.92 13.92 3.60
N PRO A 325 12.22 14.71 2.56
CA PRO A 325 12.33 16.16 2.68
C PRO A 325 11.12 16.73 3.41
N ALA A 326 11.37 17.50 4.48
CA ALA A 326 10.38 18.40 5.04
C ALA A 326 9.80 19.19 3.86
N THR A 327 8.48 19.18 3.74
CA THR A 327 7.76 20.02 2.77
C THR A 327 8.39 21.41 2.76
N PRO A 328 8.70 22.01 1.60
CA PRO A 328 8.87 23.45 1.55
C PRO A 328 7.57 24.04 2.09
N GLU A 329 7.64 24.71 3.23
CA GLU A 329 6.56 25.62 3.63
C GLU A 329 6.42 26.65 2.51
N GLY A 330 5.24 26.68 1.89
CA GLY A 330 4.86 27.71 0.92
C GLY A 330 5.27 27.46 -0.52
N LEU A 331 4.27 27.11 -1.35
CA LEU A 331 4.01 27.69 -2.65
C LEU A 331 2.52 27.55 -2.98
#